data_AF-A0ABD3PJV6-F1
#
_entry.id   AF-A0ABD3PJV6-F1
#
_cell.length_a   1.000
_cell.length_b   1.000
_cell.length_c   1.000
_cell.angle_alpha   90.00
_cell.angle_beta   90.00
_cell.angle_gamma   90.00
#
_symmetry.space_group_name_H-M   'P 1'
#
loop_
_entity.id
_entity.type
_entity.pdbx_description
1 polymer ?
#
loop_
_entity_poly.entity_id
_entity_poly.type
_entity_poly.pdbx_seq_one_letter_code
_entity_poly.pdbx_strand_id
1 'polypeptide(L)'
;MTGDNHQKRSTFIQVERIAATTIKLSMIVVWARRQMTWISSPLPSAAIITQISRSCAHQQFSLRNSDLITFFFVMLSISTHFTCRNDGQAPEFEINFFPTYDSCCQFSWMDTEKCRANNPFLVTEKWYPVVGSEYCRNDGNPPISIALSDTSIECCKRFFPSSLNNCQYISDKRWYPDFNSGHCKNDGNQPQGVLMSETYQLCCDRFMSAKKVQCYLKSNAFAKAATIKPTSNPTEVPTNNPHQSTNVIDACQSYTKKAQCKKRDSCEWNDASSVCSSSVVSVETRAPTYDKPTNKPTRRPTKNPTHYPTYSPSAGPNCERLMSKRQCKQNFMCHWNDATSVCSFFFSPVETKPPTMNRPTFKPTVRPSQKPTKSPTNSSTQKPTNQSINTNESICRSLNKKGCKNDDTCRWNDVTKACTNASASDKSSTPTSNPTLSRGEGVEMWYPIIAQSRCVKLPSNTPDKDPYATYEECCSNPWIDSKENCVEDAKAQQGAGSQANSDNPYYADYFRGSCHNDGNHPESETDLYDDLEACCHNPWLDYTRCMQIASAESSSGSNLNPYYPDYFFNVCRNDGKQPETETYLFDNVENCCGLEYMEYDGCIYLSN
;
A
#
# COMPACT_ATOMS: atom_id res chain seq x y z
N MET A 1 73.54 -29.08 -26.23
CA MET A 1 72.40 -30.01 -26.19
C MET A 1 71.36 -29.51 -25.20
N THR A 2 70.45 -28.64 -25.62
CA THR A 2 69.34 -28.10 -24.78
C THR A 2 68.32 -27.45 -25.70
N GLY A 3 67.09 -27.97 -25.80
CA GLY A 3 66.09 -27.34 -26.67
C GLY A 3 64.86 -28.18 -27.05
N ASP A 4 64.30 -29.00 -26.15
CA ASP A 4 63.14 -29.86 -26.52
C ASP A 4 62.13 -30.15 -25.37
N ASN A 5 62.05 -29.24 -24.39
CA ASN A 5 61.19 -29.41 -23.20
C ASN A 5 59.92 -28.54 -23.17
N HIS A 6 59.77 -27.54 -24.05
CA HIS A 6 58.58 -26.67 -24.06
C HIS A 6 57.36 -27.32 -24.74
N GLN A 7 57.56 -28.07 -25.83
CA GLN A 7 56.49 -28.71 -26.60
C GLN A 7 55.64 -29.67 -25.75
N LYS A 8 56.31 -30.44 -24.86
CA LYS A 8 55.69 -31.48 -24.01
C LYS A 8 54.86 -30.93 -22.85
N ARG A 9 55.17 -29.73 -22.34
CA ARG A 9 54.34 -29.09 -21.29
C ARG A 9 53.01 -28.54 -21.83
N SER A 10 53.00 -28.04 -23.06
CA SER A 10 51.77 -27.50 -23.70
C SER A 10 50.72 -28.58 -23.94
N THR A 11 51.14 -29.76 -24.42
CA THR A 11 50.26 -30.90 -24.67
C THR A 11 49.70 -31.50 -23.38
N PHE A 12 50.48 -31.60 -22.31
CA PHE A 12 50.02 -32.14 -21.03
C PHE A 12 48.85 -31.32 -20.44
N ILE A 13 48.96 -29.98 -20.44
CA ILE A 13 47.92 -29.07 -19.93
C ILE A 13 46.61 -29.16 -20.74
N GLN A 14 46.67 -29.46 -22.04
CA GLN A 14 45.45 -29.71 -22.82
C GLN A 14 44.78 -31.04 -22.46
N VAL A 15 45.56 -32.11 -22.25
CA VAL A 15 45.02 -33.42 -21.84
C VAL A 15 44.31 -33.35 -20.49
N GLU A 16 44.88 -32.65 -19.50
CA GLU A 16 44.22 -32.44 -18.20
C GLU A 16 42.90 -31.66 -18.32
N ARG A 17 42.85 -30.62 -19.14
CA ARG A 17 41.62 -29.84 -19.39
C ARG A 17 40.52 -30.67 -20.06
N ILE A 18 40.89 -31.54 -21.00
CA ILE A 18 39.94 -32.46 -21.66
C ILE A 18 39.42 -33.49 -20.65
N ALA A 19 40.30 -34.09 -19.84
CA ALA A 19 39.93 -35.07 -18.81
C ALA A 19 38.97 -34.48 -17.76
N ALA A 20 39.29 -33.29 -17.22
CA ALA A 20 38.43 -32.60 -16.26
C ALA A 20 37.04 -32.26 -16.82
N THR A 21 36.95 -31.94 -18.11
CA THR A 21 35.67 -31.66 -18.78
C THR A 21 34.85 -32.94 -18.97
N THR A 22 35.50 -34.05 -19.32
CA THR A 22 34.86 -35.38 -19.47
C THR A 22 34.32 -35.91 -18.13
N ILE A 23 35.04 -35.67 -17.03
CA ILE A 23 34.60 -36.03 -15.67
C ILE A 23 33.36 -35.22 -15.27
N LYS A 24 33.32 -33.90 -15.53
CA LYS A 24 32.13 -33.09 -15.24
C LYS A 24 30.90 -33.53 -16.04
N LEU A 25 31.06 -33.81 -17.33
CA LEU A 25 29.95 -34.28 -18.20
C LEU A 25 29.41 -35.65 -17.75
N SER A 26 30.29 -36.59 -17.38
CA SER A 26 29.85 -37.90 -16.88
C SER A 26 29.14 -37.84 -15.53
N MET A 27 29.56 -36.95 -14.61
CA MET A 27 28.83 -36.69 -13.36
C MET A 27 27.41 -36.14 -13.60
N ILE A 28 27.23 -35.22 -14.56
CA ILE A 28 25.92 -34.68 -14.93
C ILE A 28 24.99 -35.79 -15.47
N VAL A 29 25.50 -36.67 -16.33
CA VAL A 29 24.73 -37.81 -16.88
C VAL A 29 24.33 -38.82 -15.78
N VAL A 30 25.21 -39.06 -14.80
CA VAL A 30 24.89 -39.92 -13.64
C VAL A 30 23.83 -39.28 -12.74
N TRP A 31 23.91 -37.97 -12.49
CA TRP A 31 22.91 -37.24 -11.71
C TRP A 31 21.52 -37.25 -12.39
N ALA A 32 21.47 -36.98 -13.69
CA ALA A 32 20.22 -37.01 -14.47
C ALA A 32 19.56 -38.41 -14.47
N ARG A 33 20.36 -39.48 -14.61
CA ARG A 33 19.85 -40.87 -14.49
C ARG A 33 19.26 -41.17 -13.12
N ARG A 34 19.85 -40.62 -12.04
CA ARG A 34 19.41 -40.88 -10.66
C ARG A 34 18.08 -40.21 -10.31
N GLN A 35 17.75 -39.08 -10.94
CA GLN A 35 16.46 -38.42 -10.80
C GLN A 35 15.32 -39.22 -11.45
N MET A 36 15.54 -39.79 -12.64
CA MET A 36 14.52 -40.61 -13.32
C MET A 36 14.11 -41.86 -12.51
N THR A 37 15.00 -42.41 -11.68
CA THR A 37 14.72 -43.57 -10.83
C THR A 37 13.87 -43.29 -9.58
N TRP A 38 13.46 -42.05 -9.32
CA TRP A 38 12.59 -41.71 -8.18
C TRP A 38 11.09 -41.69 -8.48
N ILE A 39 10.69 -41.75 -9.77
CA ILE A 39 9.27 -41.78 -10.17
C ILE A 39 8.86 -43.23 -10.46
N SER A 40 8.76 -44.06 -9.42
CA SER A 40 8.28 -45.44 -9.52
C SER A 40 7.77 -45.98 -8.18
N SER A 41 6.47 -45.85 -7.92
CA SER A 41 5.74 -46.68 -6.94
C SER A 41 4.28 -46.82 -7.39
N PRO A 42 3.62 -47.98 -7.15
CA PRO A 42 2.40 -48.36 -7.88
C PRO A 42 1.11 -48.08 -7.09
N LEU A 43 -0.01 -47.97 -7.80
CA LEU A 43 -1.37 -48.47 -7.51
C LEU A 43 -2.25 -48.26 -8.79
N PRO A 44 -3.48 -48.79 -8.91
CA PRO A 44 -3.88 -49.46 -10.16
C PRO A 44 -5.09 -48.85 -10.89
N SER A 45 -5.16 -49.08 -12.20
CA SER A 45 -6.40 -49.24 -12.97
C SER A 45 -6.11 -49.93 -14.30
N ALA A 46 -6.75 -51.08 -14.56
CA ALA A 46 -6.46 -51.93 -15.71
C ALA A 46 -7.48 -51.74 -16.85
N ALA A 47 -7.33 -50.67 -17.63
CA ALA A 47 -7.98 -50.48 -18.93
C ALA A 47 -7.16 -49.50 -19.80
N ILE A 48 -7.51 -49.35 -21.08
CA ILE A 48 -7.02 -48.30 -22.01
C ILE A 48 -5.57 -48.48 -22.55
N ILE A 49 -4.79 -49.48 -22.12
CA ILE A 49 -3.48 -49.82 -22.76
C ILE A 49 -3.56 -51.10 -23.61
N THR A 50 -4.39 -51.10 -24.66
CA THR A 50 -4.45 -52.22 -25.63
C THR A 50 -4.71 -51.80 -27.09
N GLN A 51 -4.48 -50.53 -27.43
CA GLN A 51 -4.70 -50.03 -28.81
C GLN A 51 -3.55 -49.21 -29.43
N ILE A 52 -2.55 -48.79 -28.65
CA ILE A 52 -1.40 -48.02 -29.14
C ILE A 52 -0.19 -48.92 -29.48
N SER A 53 -0.09 -50.10 -28.86
CA SER A 53 1.07 -51.02 -28.92
C SER A 53 1.27 -51.79 -30.23
N ARG A 54 0.63 -51.38 -31.35
CA ARG A 54 0.78 -52.02 -32.67
C ARG A 54 1.27 -51.09 -33.80
N SER A 55 1.43 -49.79 -33.58
CA SER A 55 1.77 -48.84 -34.66
C SER A 55 3.22 -48.31 -34.66
N CYS A 56 4.02 -48.59 -33.63
CA CYS A 56 5.39 -48.07 -33.50
C CYS A 56 6.49 -49.11 -33.73
N ALA A 57 6.20 -50.17 -34.49
CA ALA A 57 7.10 -51.32 -34.69
C ALA A 57 7.82 -51.34 -36.06
N HIS A 58 7.97 -50.20 -36.76
CA HIS A 58 8.80 -50.12 -37.97
C HIS A 58 9.23 -48.68 -38.33
N GLN A 59 10.27 -48.14 -37.68
CA GLN A 59 11.09 -47.05 -38.23
C GLN A 59 12.45 -46.94 -37.51
N GLN A 60 13.55 -47.19 -38.23
CA GLN A 60 14.90 -46.90 -37.75
C GLN A 60 15.26 -45.45 -38.06
N PHE A 61 15.19 -44.55 -37.08
CA PHE A 61 15.60 -43.16 -37.25
C PHE A 61 17.09 -42.97 -36.96
N SER A 62 17.90 -42.89 -38.03
CA SER A 62 19.33 -42.59 -37.96
C SER A 62 19.58 -41.08 -37.75
N LEU A 63 19.40 -40.60 -36.52
CA LEU A 63 19.79 -39.23 -36.14
C LEU A 63 21.29 -39.00 -36.40
N ARG A 64 21.64 -37.84 -36.96
CA ARG A 64 23.03 -37.48 -37.29
C ARG A 64 23.61 -36.57 -36.22
N ASN A 65 24.93 -36.66 -36.00
CA ASN A 65 25.63 -35.86 -34.99
C ASN A 65 25.56 -34.33 -35.21
N SER A 66 25.16 -33.88 -36.41
CA SER A 66 24.87 -32.47 -36.70
C SER A 66 23.83 -31.87 -35.76
N ASP A 67 22.78 -32.63 -35.46
CA ASP A 67 21.54 -32.06 -34.93
C ASP A 67 21.67 -31.83 -33.42
N LEU A 68 22.41 -32.71 -32.74
CA LEU A 68 22.88 -32.55 -31.35
C LEU A 68 23.79 -31.33 -31.19
N ILE A 69 24.70 -31.07 -32.14
CA ILE A 69 25.61 -29.91 -32.09
C ILE A 69 24.80 -28.61 -32.21
N THR A 70 23.83 -28.56 -33.13
CA THR A 70 22.92 -27.40 -33.25
C THR A 70 22.13 -27.16 -31.97
N PHE A 71 21.59 -28.21 -31.34
CA PHE A 71 20.86 -28.09 -30.08
C PHE A 71 21.73 -27.54 -28.94
N PHE A 72 22.99 -27.96 -28.85
CA PHE A 72 23.96 -27.43 -27.89
C PHE A 72 24.31 -25.95 -28.13
N PHE A 73 24.46 -25.52 -29.39
CA PHE A 73 24.74 -24.11 -29.72
C PHE A 73 23.57 -23.17 -29.44
N VAL A 74 22.32 -23.63 -29.62
CA VAL A 74 21.13 -22.86 -29.23
C VAL A 74 21.09 -22.65 -27.71
N MET A 75 21.29 -23.72 -26.92
CA MET A 75 21.35 -23.61 -25.45
C MET A 75 22.48 -22.70 -24.95
N LEU A 76 23.66 -22.73 -25.58
CA LEU A 76 24.80 -21.88 -25.22
C LEU A 76 24.60 -20.39 -25.55
N SER A 77 23.59 -20.03 -26.35
CA SER A 77 23.37 -18.65 -26.82
C SER A 77 22.36 -17.86 -25.98
N ILE A 78 21.75 -18.47 -24.96
CA ILE A 78 20.60 -17.89 -24.22
C ILE A 78 21.00 -17.16 -22.92
N SER A 79 22.17 -17.44 -22.34
CA SER A 79 22.55 -16.91 -21.01
C SER A 79 23.84 -16.06 -21.02
N THR A 80 23.69 -14.77 -21.33
CA THR A 80 24.72 -13.73 -21.18
C THR A 80 24.39 -12.70 -20.09
N HIS A 81 23.24 -12.84 -19.42
CA HIS A 81 22.73 -11.89 -18.42
C HIS A 81 22.89 -12.41 -16.99
N PHE A 82 24.12 -12.39 -16.48
CA PHE A 82 24.44 -12.65 -15.06
C PHE A 82 24.04 -11.45 -14.16
N THR A 83 22.76 -11.10 -14.17
CA THR A 83 22.23 -9.89 -13.53
C THR A 83 20.93 -10.20 -12.80
N CYS A 84 20.94 -10.07 -11.48
CA CYS A 84 19.72 -10.07 -10.67
C CYS A 84 18.79 -8.94 -11.12
N ARG A 85 17.50 -9.26 -11.27
CA ARG A 85 16.44 -8.30 -11.64
C ARG A 85 15.42 -8.16 -10.53
N ASN A 86 14.75 -7.01 -10.52
CA ASN A 86 13.59 -6.74 -9.69
C ASN A 86 12.62 -5.87 -10.52
N ASP A 87 12.13 -6.46 -11.60
CA ASP A 87 11.25 -5.85 -12.61
C ASP A 87 9.79 -6.33 -12.51
N GLY A 88 9.52 -7.30 -11.62
CA GLY A 88 8.21 -7.94 -11.46
C GLY A 88 7.81 -8.86 -12.61
N GLN A 89 8.74 -9.20 -13.52
CA GLN A 89 8.45 -9.94 -14.76
C GLN A 89 9.16 -11.31 -14.79
N ALA A 90 8.93 -12.11 -13.74
CA ALA A 90 9.28 -13.53 -13.77
C ALA A 90 8.43 -14.25 -14.83
N PRO A 91 9.03 -14.95 -15.81
CA PRO A 91 8.28 -15.83 -16.71
C PRO A 91 7.79 -17.07 -15.95
N GLU A 92 6.77 -17.76 -16.50
CA GLU A 92 6.12 -18.96 -15.94
C GLU A 92 7.06 -20.15 -15.63
N PHE A 93 8.34 -20.04 -15.97
CA PHE A 93 9.37 -21.07 -15.85
C PHE A 93 10.54 -20.68 -14.92
N GLU A 94 10.49 -19.51 -14.27
CA GLU A 94 11.53 -19.06 -13.33
C GLU A 94 11.23 -19.54 -11.90
N ILE A 95 12.11 -20.39 -11.36
CA ILE A 95 11.88 -21.17 -10.13
C ILE A 95 12.60 -20.54 -8.91
N ASN A 96 13.50 -19.57 -9.13
CA ASN A 96 14.39 -19.04 -8.07
C ASN A 96 14.01 -17.61 -7.69
N PHE A 97 13.22 -17.47 -6.62
CA PHE A 97 12.88 -16.18 -6.02
C PHE A 97 13.83 -15.86 -4.86
N PHE A 98 14.25 -14.61 -4.74
CA PHE A 98 15.23 -14.17 -3.74
C PHE A 98 14.69 -12.96 -2.94
N PRO A 99 14.73 -12.98 -1.59
CA PRO A 99 14.21 -11.89 -0.78
C PRO A 99 15.07 -10.62 -0.83
N THR A 100 16.32 -10.70 -1.32
CA THR A 100 17.23 -9.55 -1.45
C THR A 100 18.11 -9.69 -2.70
N TYR A 101 18.53 -8.54 -3.26
CA TYR A 101 19.53 -8.51 -4.34
C TYR A 101 20.83 -9.24 -3.95
N ASP A 102 21.21 -9.16 -2.67
CA ASP A 102 22.41 -9.79 -2.14
C ASP A 102 22.31 -11.33 -2.06
N SER A 103 21.15 -11.87 -1.69
CA SER A 103 20.89 -13.31 -1.71
C SER A 103 20.81 -13.87 -3.13
N CYS A 104 20.29 -13.07 -4.08
CA CYS A 104 20.34 -13.38 -5.50
C CYS A 104 21.80 -13.43 -6.02
N CYS A 105 22.63 -12.42 -5.70
CA CYS A 105 24.04 -12.40 -6.09
C CYS A 105 24.91 -13.50 -5.45
N GLN A 106 24.41 -14.20 -4.43
CA GLN A 106 25.09 -15.33 -3.77
C GLN A 106 24.75 -16.69 -4.42
N PHE A 107 23.90 -16.74 -5.45
CA PHE A 107 23.51 -18.00 -6.06
C PHE A 107 24.67 -18.67 -6.82
N SER A 108 24.76 -20.01 -6.72
CA SER A 108 25.99 -20.79 -7.01
C SER A 108 26.56 -20.72 -8.44
N TRP A 109 25.84 -20.15 -9.41
CA TRP A 109 26.32 -19.91 -10.78
C TRP A 109 26.48 -18.42 -11.14
N MET A 110 26.21 -17.51 -10.21
CA MET A 110 26.45 -16.07 -10.40
C MET A 110 27.86 -15.67 -9.96
N ASP A 111 28.41 -14.68 -10.65
CA ASP A 111 29.63 -13.99 -10.26
C ASP A 111 29.26 -12.90 -9.24
N THR A 112 29.41 -13.21 -7.94
CA THR A 112 28.95 -12.32 -6.86
C THR A 112 29.57 -10.93 -6.89
N GLU A 113 30.83 -10.80 -7.32
CA GLU A 113 31.50 -9.50 -7.47
C GLU A 113 30.91 -8.69 -8.62
N LYS A 114 30.77 -9.28 -9.82
CA LYS A 114 30.13 -8.60 -10.96
C LYS A 114 28.65 -8.31 -10.71
N CYS A 115 27.95 -9.18 -10.00
CA CYS A 115 26.54 -8.97 -9.64
C CYS A 115 26.41 -7.77 -8.70
N ARG A 116 27.18 -7.72 -7.60
CA ARG A 116 27.21 -6.57 -6.68
C ARG A 116 27.68 -5.28 -7.35
N ALA A 117 28.66 -5.34 -8.25
CA ALA A 117 29.14 -4.17 -9.00
C ALA A 117 28.10 -3.59 -9.98
N ASN A 118 27.08 -4.38 -10.37
CA ASN A 118 25.96 -3.94 -11.20
C ASN A 118 24.69 -3.63 -10.36
N ASN A 119 24.79 -3.57 -9.03
CA ASN A 119 23.64 -3.29 -8.16
C ASN A 119 23.07 -1.88 -8.43
N PRO A 120 21.84 -1.76 -8.97
CA PRO A 120 21.26 -0.46 -9.32
C PRO A 120 20.81 0.36 -8.10
N PHE A 121 20.80 -0.24 -6.91
CA PHE A 121 20.31 0.37 -5.66
C PHE A 121 21.43 1.05 -4.82
N LEU A 122 22.71 0.94 -5.20
CA LEU A 122 23.82 1.65 -4.52
C LEU A 122 23.93 3.15 -4.88
N VAL A 123 22.82 3.77 -5.27
CA VAL A 123 22.77 5.09 -5.91
C VAL A 123 22.16 6.13 -4.95
N THR A 124 22.67 6.15 -3.72
CA THR A 124 22.06 6.84 -2.54
C THR A 124 22.13 8.37 -2.55
N GLU A 125 22.75 9.00 -3.55
CA GLU A 125 22.92 10.46 -3.65
C GLU A 125 22.50 11.04 -5.02
N LYS A 126 21.54 10.42 -5.72
CA LYS A 126 21.05 10.94 -7.01
C LYS A 126 19.61 11.44 -6.96
N TRP A 127 19.39 12.52 -7.69
CA TRP A 127 18.12 13.22 -7.80
C TRP A 127 17.38 12.85 -9.09
N TYR A 128 16.06 12.73 -8.99
CA TYR A 128 15.18 12.44 -10.11
C TYR A 128 13.91 13.33 -10.10
N PRO A 129 13.33 13.64 -11.27
CA PRO A 129 12.08 14.40 -11.38
C PRO A 129 10.87 13.51 -11.04
N VAL A 130 9.91 14.03 -10.27
CA VAL A 130 8.64 13.33 -10.02
C VAL A 130 7.62 13.76 -11.08
N VAL A 131 7.38 12.89 -12.06
CA VAL A 131 6.48 13.14 -13.20
C VAL A 131 5.09 13.56 -12.72
N GLY A 132 4.55 14.63 -13.30
CA GLY A 132 3.27 15.23 -12.89
C GLY A 132 3.38 16.27 -11.77
N SER A 133 4.60 16.60 -11.30
CA SER A 133 4.82 17.63 -10.27
C SER A 133 6.10 18.43 -10.53
N GLU A 134 6.10 19.73 -10.19
CA GLU A 134 7.27 20.62 -10.39
C GLU A 134 8.34 20.46 -9.28
N TYR A 135 8.76 19.23 -8.98
CA TYR A 135 9.84 19.01 -8.01
C TYR A 135 10.74 17.81 -8.33
N CYS A 136 11.98 17.92 -7.82
CA CYS A 136 12.96 16.86 -7.80
C CYS A 136 13.06 16.22 -6.42
N ARG A 137 13.24 14.90 -6.38
CA ARG A 137 13.32 14.09 -5.17
C ARG A 137 14.64 13.32 -5.09
N ASN A 138 15.08 13.00 -3.87
CA ASN A 138 16.12 12.01 -3.60
C ASN A 138 15.72 11.20 -2.34
N ASP A 139 14.97 10.13 -2.56
CA ASP A 139 14.50 9.15 -1.56
C ASP A 139 15.14 7.75 -1.76
N GLY A 140 16.22 7.67 -2.54
CA GLY A 140 16.87 6.40 -2.92
C GLY A 140 16.07 5.50 -3.87
N ASN A 141 14.83 5.87 -4.24
CA ASN A 141 13.90 5.03 -5.00
C ASN A 141 13.48 5.66 -6.34
N PRO A 142 14.42 5.92 -7.27
CA PRO A 142 14.09 6.47 -8.58
C PRO A 142 13.27 5.49 -9.44
N PRO A 143 12.20 5.94 -10.12
CA PRO A 143 11.47 5.12 -11.08
C PRO A 143 12.38 4.63 -12.22
N ILE A 144 12.21 3.36 -12.58
CA ILE A 144 12.97 2.71 -13.65
C ILE A 144 12.85 3.53 -14.95
N SER A 145 13.97 3.67 -15.67
CA SER A 145 14.16 4.46 -16.89
C SER A 145 14.20 6.00 -16.76
N ILE A 146 14.00 6.58 -15.57
CA ILE A 146 14.21 8.04 -15.39
C ILE A 146 15.71 8.36 -15.32
N ALA A 147 16.13 9.41 -16.03
CA ALA A 147 17.52 9.85 -16.01
C ALA A 147 17.86 10.63 -14.73
N LEU A 148 18.98 10.28 -14.11
CA LEU A 148 19.41 10.80 -12.81
C LEU A 148 20.33 12.03 -12.93
N SER A 149 20.35 12.87 -11.90
CA SER A 149 21.26 14.02 -11.74
C SER A 149 21.95 14.00 -10.37
N ASP A 150 23.13 14.60 -10.28
CA ASP A 150 23.99 14.55 -9.08
C ASP A 150 23.57 15.56 -8.00
N THR A 151 22.89 16.64 -8.40
CA THR A 151 22.33 17.64 -7.50
C THR A 151 20.86 17.92 -7.80
N SER A 152 20.13 18.40 -6.79
CA SER A 152 18.76 18.91 -6.96
C SER A 152 18.69 20.04 -7.99
N ILE A 153 19.69 20.92 -7.99
CA ILE A 153 19.83 22.05 -8.91
C ILE A 153 19.99 21.54 -10.36
N GLU A 154 20.79 20.50 -10.60
CA GLU A 154 20.91 19.90 -11.93
C GLU A 154 19.66 19.13 -12.34
N CYS A 155 18.97 18.46 -11.41
CA CYS A 155 17.67 17.86 -11.69
C CYS A 155 16.67 18.94 -12.14
N CYS A 156 16.51 20.03 -11.37
CA CYS A 156 15.64 21.15 -11.73
C CYS A 156 16.02 21.80 -13.07
N LYS A 157 17.31 22.06 -13.32
CA LYS A 157 17.79 22.61 -14.60
C LYS A 157 17.54 21.68 -15.79
N ARG A 158 17.58 20.36 -15.59
CA ARG A 158 17.48 19.35 -16.65
C ARG A 158 16.04 19.00 -17.01
N PHE A 159 15.13 18.97 -16.02
CA PHE A 159 13.77 18.47 -16.20
C PHE A 159 12.69 19.55 -16.06
N PHE A 160 12.97 20.65 -15.36
CA PHE A 160 12.04 21.76 -15.14
C PHE A 160 12.63 23.13 -15.57
N PRO A 161 13.25 23.26 -16.76
CA PRO A 161 13.94 24.49 -17.17
C PRO A 161 12.99 25.70 -17.33
N SER A 162 11.74 25.47 -17.72
CA SER A 162 10.68 26.48 -17.78
C SER A 162 10.26 26.99 -16.39
N SER A 163 10.42 26.14 -15.39
CA SER A 163 9.88 26.31 -14.04
C SER A 163 10.99 26.42 -13.01
N LEU A 164 12.21 26.82 -13.41
CA LEU A 164 13.42 26.73 -12.57
C LEU A 164 13.29 27.47 -11.23
N ASN A 165 12.53 28.56 -11.19
CA ASN A 165 12.26 29.33 -9.97
C ASN A 165 11.16 28.72 -9.09
N ASN A 166 10.29 27.87 -9.66
CA ASN A 166 9.24 27.13 -8.97
C ASN A 166 9.69 25.74 -8.53
N CYS A 167 10.72 25.18 -9.20
CA CYS A 167 11.16 23.80 -9.03
C CYS A 167 11.61 23.57 -7.59
N GLN A 168 10.77 22.91 -6.81
CA GLN A 168 11.10 22.58 -5.45
C GLN A 168 12.05 21.39 -5.44
N TYR A 169 12.85 21.26 -4.38
CA TYR A 169 13.66 20.08 -4.15
C TYR A 169 13.29 19.51 -2.79
N ILE A 170 12.75 18.31 -2.80
CA ILE A 170 12.52 17.56 -1.57
C ILE A 170 13.76 16.70 -1.38
N SER A 171 14.72 17.20 -0.58
CA SER A 171 15.65 16.28 0.09
C SER A 171 14.85 15.57 1.16
N ASP A 172 14.76 14.24 1.11
CA ASP A 172 13.92 13.46 2.02
C ASP A 172 14.49 13.32 3.42
N LYS A 173 14.75 14.46 4.06
CA LYS A 173 14.93 14.59 5.51
C LYS A 173 13.59 14.48 6.27
N ARG A 174 12.65 13.69 5.73
CA ARG A 174 11.30 13.53 6.26
C ARG A 174 11.29 12.41 7.30
N TRP A 175 10.55 12.64 8.37
CA TRP A 175 10.53 11.78 9.55
C TRP A 175 9.32 10.86 9.50
N TYR A 176 9.55 9.55 9.54
CA TYR A 176 8.51 8.52 9.60
C TYR A 176 8.55 7.80 10.96
N PRO A 177 7.41 7.34 11.51
CA PRO A 177 7.38 6.60 12.76
C PRO A 177 7.92 5.18 12.59
N ASP A 178 8.89 4.79 13.42
CA ASP A 178 9.32 3.41 13.62
C ASP A 178 8.80 2.94 14.99
N PHE A 179 7.67 2.24 14.97
CA PHE A 179 6.95 1.79 16.15
C PHE A 179 7.74 0.77 16.98
N ASN A 180 8.44 -0.15 16.31
CA ASN A 180 9.24 -1.21 16.92
C ASN A 180 10.37 -0.64 17.81
N SER A 181 11.06 0.38 17.32
CA SER A 181 12.11 1.06 18.08
C SER A 181 11.59 2.23 18.94
N GLY A 182 10.31 2.59 18.80
CA GLY A 182 9.63 3.64 19.57
C GLY A 182 10.18 5.05 19.33
N HIS A 183 10.58 5.36 18.09
CA HIS A 183 11.04 6.70 17.71
C HIS A 183 10.77 7.00 16.23
N CYS A 184 10.96 8.25 15.83
CA CYS A 184 10.86 8.63 14.43
C CYS A 184 12.23 8.52 13.76
N LYS A 185 12.27 7.94 12.57
CA LYS A 185 13.47 7.75 11.75
C LYS A 185 13.50 8.68 10.55
N ASN A 186 14.72 8.86 10.03
CA ASN A 186 15.05 9.72 8.90
C ASN A 186 16.34 9.20 8.25
N ASP A 187 16.24 7.99 7.70
CA ASP A 187 17.36 7.18 7.18
C ASP A 187 17.12 6.70 5.73
N GLY A 188 16.04 7.16 5.09
CA GLY A 188 15.59 6.74 3.75
C GLY A 188 14.83 5.41 3.71
N ASN A 189 14.91 4.57 4.74
CA ASN A 189 14.40 3.18 4.74
C ASN A 189 12.90 3.09 5.11
N GLN A 190 12.08 4.05 4.67
CA GLN A 190 10.66 4.10 5.05
C GLN A 190 9.86 2.91 4.49
N PRO A 191 8.99 2.26 5.28
CA PRO A 191 8.04 1.29 4.75
C PRO A 191 7.01 1.97 3.83
N GLN A 192 6.50 1.23 2.84
CA GLN A 192 5.44 1.74 1.96
C GLN A 192 4.16 2.04 2.76
N GLY A 193 3.44 3.11 2.35
CA GLY A 193 2.20 3.54 2.99
C GLY A 193 2.34 4.37 4.28
N VAL A 194 3.55 4.46 4.87
CA VAL A 194 3.74 5.18 6.14
C VAL A 194 3.67 6.71 5.96
N LEU A 195 2.91 7.37 6.83
CA LEU A 195 2.75 8.83 6.82
C LEU A 195 3.99 9.54 7.38
N MET A 196 4.62 10.36 6.55
CA MET A 196 5.75 11.22 6.91
C MET A 196 5.33 12.51 7.66
N SER A 197 6.30 13.11 8.36
CA SER A 197 6.25 14.49 8.88
C SER A 197 7.54 15.25 8.53
N GLU A 198 7.49 16.58 8.51
CA GLU A 198 8.65 17.44 8.20
C GLU A 198 9.72 17.43 9.30
N THR A 199 9.32 17.14 10.55
CA THR A 199 10.19 17.16 11.73
C THR A 199 9.94 15.96 12.62
N TYR A 200 10.95 15.53 13.39
CA TYR A 200 10.78 14.43 14.35
C TYR A 200 9.78 14.80 15.44
N GLN A 201 9.68 16.09 15.78
CA GLN A 201 8.72 16.61 16.76
C GLN A 201 7.28 16.39 16.28
N LEU A 202 6.95 16.76 15.04
CA LEU A 202 5.63 16.52 14.45
C LEU A 202 5.32 15.03 14.33
N CYS A 203 6.30 14.20 13.97
CA CYS A 203 6.15 12.75 13.91
C CYS A 203 5.88 12.14 15.31
N CYS A 204 6.66 12.51 16.34
CA CYS A 204 6.46 12.03 17.70
C CYS A 204 5.10 12.47 18.28
N ASP A 205 4.67 13.70 17.98
CA ASP A 205 3.38 14.22 18.44
C ASP A 205 2.18 13.54 17.77
N ARG A 206 2.28 13.25 16.46
CA ARG A 206 1.19 12.69 15.67
C ARG A 206 1.05 11.17 15.78
N PHE A 207 2.15 10.44 15.90
CA PHE A 207 2.15 8.98 15.81
C PHE A 207 2.61 8.25 17.07
N MET A 208 3.32 8.93 17.99
CA MET A 208 3.92 8.29 19.16
C MET A 208 3.33 8.81 20.48
N SER A 209 2.06 9.22 20.49
CA SER A 209 1.39 9.88 21.63
C SER A 209 1.63 9.19 22.98
N ALA A 210 1.44 7.88 23.07
CA ALA A 210 1.65 7.08 24.29
C ALA A 210 3.12 7.01 24.75
N LYS A 211 4.09 7.14 23.84
CA LYS A 211 5.54 7.07 24.12
C LYS A 211 6.26 8.39 23.77
N LYS A 212 5.52 9.50 23.74
CA LYS A 212 5.92 10.80 23.15
C LYS A 212 7.29 11.28 23.64
N VAL A 213 7.51 11.30 24.96
CA VAL A 213 8.80 11.73 25.57
C VAL A 213 9.97 10.81 25.17
N GLN A 214 9.76 9.49 25.11
CA GLN A 214 10.81 8.55 24.68
C GLN A 214 11.13 8.73 23.18
N CYS A 215 10.11 8.94 22.35
CA CYS A 215 10.28 9.24 20.93
C CYS A 215 11.12 10.51 20.73
N TYR A 216 10.84 11.60 21.46
CA TYR A 216 11.63 12.83 21.40
C TYR A 216 13.11 12.59 21.71
N LEU A 217 13.42 11.86 22.78
CA LEU A 217 14.80 11.59 23.22
C LEU A 217 15.55 10.73 22.20
N LYS A 218 14.95 9.62 21.76
CA LYS A 218 15.53 8.70 20.78
C LYS A 218 15.73 9.35 19.41
N SER A 219 14.72 10.05 18.88
CA SER A 219 14.81 10.69 17.54
C SER A 219 15.86 11.81 17.51
N ASN A 220 15.99 12.58 18.60
CA ASN A 220 17.02 13.61 18.74
C ASN A 220 18.44 13.01 18.85
N ALA A 221 18.59 11.89 19.55
CA ALA A 221 19.86 11.14 19.60
C ALA A 221 20.24 10.60 18.21
N PHE A 222 19.29 10.02 17.47
CA PHE A 222 19.49 9.52 16.11
C PHE A 222 19.85 10.65 15.13
N ALA A 223 19.14 11.79 15.19
CA ALA A 223 19.44 12.99 14.39
C ALA A 223 20.88 13.48 14.58
N LYS A 224 21.37 13.48 15.83
CA LYS A 224 22.74 13.88 16.16
C LYS A 224 23.76 12.87 15.65
N ALA A 225 23.51 11.57 15.84
CA ALA A 225 24.38 10.51 15.34
C ALA A 225 24.54 10.57 13.81
N ALA A 226 23.44 10.73 13.07
CA ALA A 226 23.44 10.87 11.61
C ALA A 226 24.18 12.13 11.08
N THR A 227 24.47 13.10 11.95
CA THR A 227 25.25 14.30 11.60
C THR A 227 26.77 14.06 11.71
N ILE A 228 27.21 13.00 12.38
CA ILE A 228 28.63 12.66 12.58
C ILE A 228 29.07 11.70 11.46
N LYS A 229 29.72 12.22 10.42
CA LYS A 229 30.15 11.43 9.26
C LYS A 229 31.30 10.47 9.66
N PRO A 230 31.17 9.14 9.46
CA PRO A 230 32.20 8.19 9.88
C PRO A 230 33.44 8.27 8.98
N THR A 231 34.62 8.39 9.59
CA THR A 231 35.92 8.24 8.91
C THR A 231 36.33 6.78 8.94
N SER A 232 36.20 6.07 7.82
CA SER A 232 36.52 4.64 7.74
C SER A 232 38.00 4.38 7.48
N ASN A 233 38.56 3.39 8.18
CA ASN A 233 39.83 2.75 7.85
C ASN A 233 39.70 1.26 8.28
N PRO A 234 40.12 0.27 7.47
CA PRO A 234 39.85 -1.14 7.73
C PRO A 234 40.86 -1.77 8.70
N THR A 235 40.44 -2.79 9.45
CA THR A 235 41.32 -3.72 10.19
C THR A 235 40.66 -5.09 10.23
N GLU A 236 41.45 -6.14 10.43
CA GLU A 236 41.22 -7.48 9.86
C GLU A 236 40.40 -8.45 10.72
N VAL A 237 40.14 -9.63 10.16
CA VAL A 237 39.27 -10.71 10.68
C VAL A 237 39.88 -11.39 11.92
N PRO A 238 39.13 -11.52 13.04
CA PRO A 238 39.50 -12.38 14.16
C PRO A 238 38.91 -13.79 14.04
N THR A 239 39.59 -14.79 14.62
CA THR A 239 39.15 -16.20 14.64
C THR A 239 38.52 -16.59 16.00
N ASN A 240 37.68 -17.63 16.00
CA ASN A 240 36.84 -18.09 17.12
C ASN A 240 37.60 -18.33 18.45
N ASN A 241 37.11 -17.76 19.56
CA ASN A 241 36.34 -18.50 20.58
C ASN A 241 35.75 -17.56 21.67
N PRO A 242 34.77 -18.02 22.49
CA PRO A 242 33.95 -17.11 23.29
C PRO A 242 34.49 -16.80 24.69
N HIS A 243 34.42 -15.53 25.10
CA HIS A 243 34.16 -15.12 26.49
C HIS A 243 33.47 -13.74 26.51
N GLN A 244 32.90 -13.38 27.67
CA GLN A 244 31.95 -12.27 27.83
C GLN A 244 32.48 -10.90 27.36
N SER A 245 31.62 -10.17 26.64
CA SER A 245 31.89 -8.78 26.24
C SER A 245 31.56 -7.80 27.37
N THR A 246 32.53 -6.96 27.73
CA THR A 246 32.32 -5.74 28.52
C THR A 246 33.12 -4.60 27.88
N ASN A 247 32.52 -3.41 27.79
CA ASN A 247 32.98 -2.28 26.98
C ASN A 247 34.49 -2.00 27.01
N VAL A 248 35.14 -2.03 25.85
CA VAL A 248 36.56 -1.68 25.67
C VAL A 248 36.71 -0.19 25.31
N ILE A 249 36.17 0.67 26.17
CA ILE A 249 36.37 2.12 26.11
C ILE A 249 36.90 2.57 27.48
N ASP A 250 37.94 3.41 27.47
CA ASP A 250 38.53 4.08 28.64
C ASP A 250 39.19 3.23 29.74
N ALA A 251 39.74 2.06 29.38
CA ALA A 251 40.62 1.30 30.28
C ALA A 251 41.81 2.13 30.85
N CYS A 252 42.37 3.06 30.08
CA CYS A 252 43.48 3.93 30.55
C CYS A 252 43.03 4.95 31.62
N GLN A 253 41.79 5.47 31.57
CA GLN A 253 41.35 6.53 32.50
C GLN A 253 41.29 6.07 33.96
N SER A 254 41.18 4.75 34.20
CA SER A 254 41.19 4.16 35.55
C SER A 254 42.51 4.36 36.32
N TYR A 255 43.61 4.70 35.65
CA TYR A 255 44.94 4.81 36.27
C TYR A 255 45.24 6.25 36.72
N THR A 256 44.90 6.57 37.96
CA THR A 256 45.15 7.89 38.59
C THR A 256 46.62 8.14 39.00
N LYS A 257 47.55 7.24 38.68
CA LYS A 257 48.98 7.37 39.02
C LYS A 257 49.87 7.06 37.81
N LYS A 258 50.84 7.94 37.55
CA LYS A 258 51.88 7.80 36.50
C LYS A 258 52.54 6.42 36.44
N ALA A 259 52.84 5.83 37.60
CA ALA A 259 53.48 4.52 37.73
C ALA A 259 52.55 3.31 37.45
N GLN A 260 51.23 3.52 37.38
CA GLN A 260 50.26 2.54 36.90
C GLN A 260 50.05 2.69 35.39
N CYS A 261 49.89 3.94 34.92
CA CYS A 261 49.75 4.25 33.49
C CYS A 261 50.92 3.68 32.66
N LYS A 262 52.16 3.92 33.09
CA LYS A 262 53.40 3.39 32.46
C LYS A 262 53.56 1.85 32.49
N LYS A 263 52.59 1.08 33.00
CA LYS A 263 52.58 -0.40 32.94
C LYS A 263 51.65 -0.96 31.87
N ARG A 264 51.10 -0.11 30.99
CA ARG A 264 50.30 -0.50 29.83
C ARG A 264 50.90 0.13 28.58
N ASP A 265 51.32 -0.72 27.65
CA ASP A 265 52.05 -0.30 26.44
C ASP A 265 51.20 0.54 25.45
N SER A 266 49.90 0.67 25.73
CA SER A 266 48.92 1.45 24.97
C SER A 266 48.45 2.73 25.69
N CYS A 267 48.97 3.05 26.88
CA CYS A 267 48.56 4.22 27.67
C CYS A 267 49.74 5.16 27.94
N GLU A 268 49.59 6.43 27.59
CA GLU A 268 50.57 7.49 27.86
C GLU A 268 50.08 8.40 29.00
N TRP A 269 51.02 8.83 29.86
CA TRP A 269 50.73 9.73 30.97
C TRP A 269 51.07 11.17 30.60
N ASN A 270 50.05 12.03 30.57
CA ASN A 270 50.23 13.45 30.34
C ASN A 270 50.55 14.17 31.66
N ASP A 271 51.81 14.61 31.81
CA ASP A 271 52.29 15.28 33.03
C ASP A 271 51.65 16.66 33.29
N ALA A 272 51.16 17.34 32.26
CA ALA A 272 50.54 18.67 32.42
C ALA A 272 49.09 18.58 32.95
N SER A 273 48.37 17.50 32.63
CA SER A 273 47.01 17.25 33.12
C SER A 273 46.94 16.27 34.30
N SER A 274 48.01 15.49 34.53
CA SER A 274 48.02 14.33 35.44
C SER A 274 46.95 13.27 35.12
N VAL A 275 46.72 13.03 33.83
CA VAL A 275 45.75 12.05 33.31
C VAL A 275 46.47 10.99 32.44
N CYS A 276 45.97 9.76 32.51
CA CYS A 276 46.40 8.64 31.66
C CYS A 276 45.46 8.50 30.45
N SER A 277 46.00 8.54 29.23
CA SER A 277 45.24 8.56 27.97
C SER A 277 45.80 7.56 26.96
N SER A 278 44.98 7.06 26.03
CA SER A 278 45.45 6.14 24.99
C SER A 278 46.40 6.85 24.01
N SER A 279 47.57 6.27 23.75
CA SER A 279 48.53 6.80 22.78
C SER A 279 48.07 6.48 21.35
N VAL A 280 47.78 7.50 20.54
CA VAL A 280 47.31 7.33 19.15
C VAL A 280 48.48 7.53 18.19
N VAL A 281 48.78 6.52 17.36
CA VAL A 281 49.91 6.57 16.42
C VAL A 281 49.55 7.35 15.16
N SER A 282 50.17 8.52 14.99
CA SER A 282 50.08 9.29 13.74
C SER A 282 50.93 8.65 12.65
N VAL A 283 50.30 8.30 11.51
CA VAL A 283 51.00 7.77 10.31
C VAL A 283 50.92 8.81 9.18
N GLU A 284 52.07 9.17 8.62
CA GLU A 284 52.20 10.18 7.57
C GLU A 284 52.04 9.55 6.17
N THR A 285 51.04 9.98 5.40
CA THR A 285 50.68 9.36 4.12
C THR A 285 51.21 10.18 2.92
N ARG A 286 52.05 9.56 2.08
CA ARG A 286 52.45 10.13 0.77
C ARG A 286 51.48 9.71 -0.34
N ALA A 287 51.20 10.63 -1.27
CA ALA A 287 50.29 10.40 -2.39
C ALA A 287 50.98 9.71 -3.60
N PRO A 288 50.30 8.76 -4.29
CA PRO A 288 50.76 8.20 -5.56
C PRO A 288 50.38 9.06 -6.76
N THR A 289 51.22 9.09 -7.79
CA THR A 289 50.95 9.75 -9.07
C THR A 289 50.19 8.82 -10.01
N TYR A 290 49.27 9.35 -10.82
CA TYR A 290 48.47 8.57 -11.78
C TYR A 290 48.86 8.90 -13.23
N ASP A 291 49.09 7.86 -14.03
CA ASP A 291 49.45 7.97 -15.46
C ASP A 291 48.24 7.81 -16.39
N LYS A 292 48.35 8.33 -17.62
CA LYS A 292 47.19 8.59 -18.49
C LYS A 292 47.17 7.73 -19.78
N PRO A 293 46.27 6.75 -19.91
CA PRO A 293 46.03 6.07 -21.19
C PRO A 293 45.17 6.93 -22.13
N THR A 294 45.44 6.86 -23.44
CA THR A 294 44.68 7.55 -24.49
C THR A 294 44.31 6.56 -25.59
N ASN A 295 43.06 6.54 -26.07
CA ASN A 295 42.70 5.80 -27.28
C ASN A 295 41.49 6.39 -28.02
N LYS A 296 41.44 6.20 -29.34
CA LYS A 296 40.42 6.76 -30.25
C LYS A 296 39.33 5.74 -30.61
N PRO A 297 38.07 6.16 -30.82
CA PRO A 297 37.03 5.31 -31.38
C PRO A 297 37.16 5.17 -32.91
N THR A 298 36.75 4.00 -33.44
CA THR A 298 36.56 3.77 -34.89
C THR A 298 35.11 3.34 -35.15
N ARG A 299 34.48 3.89 -36.20
CA ARG A 299 33.04 3.75 -36.47
C ARG A 299 32.82 3.10 -37.85
N ARG A 300 31.97 2.06 -37.93
CA ARG A 300 31.32 1.63 -39.18
C ARG A 300 29.94 0.98 -38.89
N PRO A 301 28.90 1.23 -39.70
CA PRO A 301 27.56 0.65 -39.52
C PRO A 301 27.29 -0.55 -40.44
N THR A 302 26.30 -1.38 -40.11
CA THR A 302 25.72 -2.40 -41.03
C THR A 302 24.21 -2.59 -40.72
N LYS A 303 23.45 -3.20 -41.64
CA LYS A 303 21.97 -3.17 -41.69
C LYS A 303 21.29 -4.45 -41.18
N ASN A 304 20.01 -4.36 -40.80
CA ASN A 304 19.07 -5.49 -40.64
C ASN A 304 18.70 -6.16 -41.98
N PRO A 305 18.23 -7.42 -41.92
CA PRO A 305 16.97 -7.83 -42.57
C PRO A 305 16.01 -8.58 -41.60
N THR A 306 14.93 -9.21 -42.11
CA THR A 306 13.66 -9.43 -41.38
C THR A 306 13.02 -10.82 -41.57
N HIS A 307 12.15 -11.25 -40.63
CA HIS A 307 10.90 -12.07 -40.75
C HIS A 307 10.78 -13.46 -40.05
N TYR A 308 9.86 -13.52 -39.07
CA TYR A 308 8.74 -14.48 -38.81
C TYR A 308 8.92 -16.02 -38.76
N PRO A 309 7.96 -16.79 -38.14
CA PRO A 309 6.78 -16.44 -37.29
C PRO A 309 6.90 -17.12 -35.87
N THR A 310 5.90 -17.59 -35.06
CA THR A 310 4.43 -17.80 -35.12
C THR A 310 3.80 -17.96 -33.70
N TYR A 311 2.46 -17.79 -33.59
CA TYR A 311 1.53 -18.24 -32.53
C TYR A 311 1.54 -17.62 -31.11
N SER A 312 0.43 -17.85 -30.39
CA SER A 312 -0.15 -16.99 -29.33
C SER A 312 -1.02 -17.85 -28.38
N PRO A 313 -1.17 -17.46 -27.09
CA PRO A 313 -2.48 -16.91 -26.68
C PRO A 313 -2.59 -15.36 -26.65
N SER A 314 -3.61 -14.84 -25.96
CA SER A 314 -4.44 -13.74 -26.50
C SER A 314 -4.95 -12.76 -25.44
N ALA A 315 -4.87 -11.45 -25.72
CA ALA A 315 -5.50 -10.39 -24.94
C ALA A 315 -5.81 -9.16 -25.82
N GLY A 316 -6.97 -8.52 -25.58
CA GLY A 316 -7.33 -7.17 -26.05
C GLY A 316 -7.59 -6.97 -27.56
N PRO A 317 -8.32 -5.90 -27.95
CA PRO A 317 -8.52 -5.50 -29.34
C PRO A 317 -7.25 -4.83 -29.89
N ASN A 318 -6.29 -5.64 -30.34
CA ASN A 318 -4.99 -5.17 -30.81
C ASN A 318 -5.09 -4.45 -32.18
N CYS A 319 -5.31 -3.12 -32.16
CA CYS A 319 -5.41 -2.27 -33.34
C CYS A 319 -4.18 -2.32 -34.25
N GLU A 320 -2.97 -2.51 -33.69
CA GLU A 320 -1.71 -2.46 -34.43
C GLU A 320 -1.57 -3.59 -35.46
N ARG A 321 -2.29 -4.71 -35.26
CA ARG A 321 -2.36 -5.83 -36.22
C ARG A 321 -3.26 -5.53 -37.43
N LEU A 322 -4.01 -4.43 -37.45
CA LEU A 322 -4.93 -4.08 -38.53
C LEU A 322 -4.20 -3.34 -39.67
N MET A 323 -3.49 -4.11 -40.49
CA MET A 323 -2.62 -3.67 -41.60
C MET A 323 -3.30 -2.88 -42.74
N SER A 324 -4.59 -2.53 -42.65
CA SER A 324 -5.27 -1.75 -43.69
C SER A 324 -6.32 -0.78 -43.14
N LYS A 325 -6.44 0.37 -43.83
CA LYS A 325 -7.45 1.41 -43.57
C LYS A 325 -8.88 0.88 -43.53
N ARG A 326 -9.20 -0.18 -44.30
CA ARG A 326 -10.53 -0.81 -44.31
C ARG A 326 -10.78 -1.61 -43.04
N GLN A 327 -9.83 -2.45 -42.62
CA GLN A 327 -9.94 -3.24 -41.38
C GLN A 327 -9.94 -2.33 -40.15
N CYS A 328 -9.06 -1.32 -40.12
CA CYS A 328 -9.00 -0.35 -39.02
C CYS A 328 -10.35 0.36 -38.81
N LYS A 329 -10.98 0.85 -39.90
CA LYS A 329 -12.31 1.48 -39.87
C LYS A 329 -13.48 0.55 -39.50
N GLN A 330 -13.26 -0.77 -39.40
CA GLN A 330 -14.28 -1.72 -38.94
C GLN A 330 -14.25 -1.96 -37.43
N ASN A 331 -13.22 -1.47 -36.71
CA ASN A 331 -13.15 -1.54 -35.26
C ASN A 331 -13.36 -0.13 -34.67
N PHE A 332 -14.45 0.06 -33.93
CA PHE A 332 -14.89 1.37 -33.43
C PHE A 332 -13.94 2.02 -32.41
N MET A 333 -13.00 1.27 -31.83
CA MET A 333 -11.99 1.80 -30.89
C MET A 333 -10.63 2.13 -31.55
N CYS A 334 -10.48 1.85 -32.85
CA CYS A 334 -9.25 2.07 -33.60
C CYS A 334 -9.38 3.24 -34.59
N HIS A 335 -8.38 4.12 -34.61
CA HIS A 335 -8.26 5.22 -35.57
C HIS A 335 -7.14 4.93 -36.58
N TRP A 336 -7.41 5.14 -37.88
CA TRP A 336 -6.40 5.05 -38.94
C TRP A 336 -5.73 6.40 -39.18
N ASN A 337 -4.42 6.49 -38.94
CA ASN A 337 -3.65 7.67 -39.28
C ASN A 337 -3.17 7.59 -40.74
N ASP A 338 -3.72 8.45 -41.60
CA ASP A 338 -3.39 8.49 -43.02
C ASP A 338 -1.96 9.00 -43.32
N ALA A 339 -1.35 9.78 -42.44
CA ALA A 339 0.01 10.28 -42.63
C ALA A 339 1.08 9.22 -42.35
N THR A 340 0.81 8.28 -41.43
CA THR A 340 1.72 7.17 -41.10
C THR A 340 1.32 5.83 -41.70
N SER A 341 0.08 5.70 -42.19
CA SER A 341 -0.54 4.43 -42.59
C SER A 341 -0.55 3.36 -41.49
N VAL A 342 -0.81 3.80 -40.25
CA VAL A 342 -0.89 2.93 -39.06
C VAL A 342 -2.28 3.01 -38.42
N CYS A 343 -2.75 1.87 -37.91
CA CYS A 343 -3.95 1.78 -37.09
C CYS A 343 -3.59 1.82 -35.59
N SER A 344 -4.17 2.73 -34.82
CA SER A 344 -3.86 2.93 -33.40
C SER A 344 -5.13 3.07 -32.55
N PHE A 345 -5.11 2.59 -31.30
CA PHE A 345 -6.22 2.78 -30.37
C PHE A 345 -6.42 4.27 -30.05
N PHE A 346 -7.67 4.73 -29.88
CA PHE A 346 -7.96 6.16 -29.72
C PHE A 346 -8.72 6.47 -28.42
N PHE A 347 -7.99 6.83 -27.37
CA PHE A 347 -8.55 7.52 -26.20
C PHE A 347 -8.57 9.03 -26.46
N SER A 348 -9.75 9.60 -26.64
CA SER A 348 -9.92 11.06 -26.67
C SER A 348 -10.23 11.58 -25.26
N PRO A 349 -9.49 12.55 -24.72
CA PRO A 349 -9.98 13.32 -23.58
C PRO A 349 -11.22 14.12 -23.99
N VAL A 350 -12.14 14.34 -23.06
CA VAL A 350 -13.38 15.10 -23.31
C VAL A 350 -13.10 16.59 -23.18
N GLU A 351 -13.06 17.31 -24.32
CA GLU A 351 -13.03 18.78 -24.32
C GLU A 351 -14.39 19.36 -23.88
N THR A 352 -14.50 19.74 -22.60
CA THR A 352 -15.62 20.56 -22.12
C THR A 352 -15.48 22.00 -22.61
N LYS A 353 -16.17 22.36 -23.69
CA LYS A 353 -16.22 23.75 -24.19
C LYS A 353 -17.01 24.64 -23.22
N PRO A 354 -16.50 25.85 -22.86
CA PRO A 354 -17.24 26.80 -22.05
C PRO A 354 -18.43 27.40 -22.83
N PRO A 355 -19.55 27.73 -22.17
CA PRO A 355 -20.76 28.24 -22.85
C PRO A 355 -20.57 29.68 -23.34
N THR A 356 -20.90 29.92 -24.61
CA THR A 356 -20.83 31.24 -25.25
C THR A 356 -21.97 32.15 -24.79
N MET A 357 -21.69 33.12 -23.92
CA MET A 357 -22.67 34.17 -23.58
C MET A 357 -22.81 35.20 -24.72
N ASN A 358 -24.01 35.27 -25.30
CA ASN A 358 -24.37 36.33 -26.24
C ASN A 358 -24.48 37.69 -25.52
N ARG A 359 -23.81 38.71 -26.08
CA ARG A 359 -23.70 40.06 -25.50
C ARG A 359 -24.74 41.02 -26.11
N PRO A 360 -25.76 41.48 -25.37
CA PRO A 360 -26.72 42.45 -25.90
C PRO A 360 -26.09 43.86 -25.97
N THR A 361 -26.11 44.47 -27.16
CA THR A 361 -25.73 45.89 -27.35
C THR A 361 -26.97 46.77 -27.44
N PHE A 362 -27.13 47.70 -26.50
CA PHE A 362 -28.02 48.86 -26.66
C PHE A 362 -27.27 50.16 -26.35
N LYS A 363 -27.65 51.24 -27.05
CA LYS A 363 -26.96 52.53 -27.05
C LYS A 363 -27.45 53.44 -25.90
N PRO A 364 -26.61 54.37 -25.40
CA PRO A 364 -27.02 55.32 -24.37
C PRO A 364 -27.96 56.40 -24.91
N THR A 365 -28.94 56.81 -24.11
CA THR A 365 -29.82 57.95 -24.42
C THR A 365 -29.73 59.04 -23.33
N VAL A 366 -29.49 60.25 -23.83
CA VAL A 366 -29.30 61.56 -23.20
C VAL A 366 -30.15 61.87 -21.94
N ARG A 367 -29.54 62.62 -21.00
CA ARG A 367 -30.16 63.22 -19.81
C ARG A 367 -30.46 64.72 -20.03
N PRO A 368 -31.67 65.20 -19.72
CA PRO A 368 -31.84 66.38 -18.86
C PRO A 368 -32.93 66.11 -17.78
N SER A 369 -32.73 66.38 -16.50
CA SER A 369 -32.56 67.69 -15.84
C SER A 369 -33.83 68.56 -15.84
N GLN A 370 -34.58 68.56 -14.72
CA GLN A 370 -34.94 69.76 -13.97
C GLN A 370 -35.63 69.45 -12.61
N LYS A 371 -35.69 70.47 -11.75
CA LYS A 371 -36.30 70.58 -10.40
C LYS A 371 -37.13 71.89 -10.42
N PRO A 372 -38.00 72.21 -9.43
CA PRO A 372 -38.77 71.42 -8.46
C PRO A 372 -40.30 71.73 -8.60
N THR A 373 -41.14 71.50 -7.57
CA THR A 373 -42.11 72.48 -6.99
C THR A 373 -43.45 71.88 -6.46
N LYS A 374 -43.86 72.32 -5.25
CA LYS A 374 -45.22 72.33 -4.62
C LYS A 374 -45.97 71.03 -4.21
N SER A 375 -46.34 71.02 -2.92
CA SER A 375 -47.52 70.39 -2.28
C SER A 375 -48.83 71.13 -2.73
N PRO A 376 -50.09 70.72 -2.37
CA PRO A 376 -50.49 70.06 -1.11
C PRO A 376 -51.70 69.09 -1.13
N THR A 377 -52.09 68.67 0.09
CA THR A 377 -53.46 68.28 0.53
C THR A 377 -54.16 67.10 -0.14
N ASN A 378 -54.28 65.98 0.60
CA ASN A 378 -55.60 65.62 1.16
C ASN A 378 -55.52 64.66 2.36
N SER A 379 -56.55 64.68 3.20
CA SER A 379 -56.69 63.80 4.37
C SER A 379 -57.78 62.75 4.14
N SER A 380 -57.66 61.59 4.76
CA SER A 380 -58.84 60.84 5.22
C SER A 380 -58.51 60.04 6.48
N THR A 381 -59.45 60.00 7.41
CA THR A 381 -59.31 59.39 8.73
C THR A 381 -59.78 57.94 8.71
N GLN A 382 -59.00 57.02 9.29
CA GLN A 382 -59.57 55.85 9.96
C GLN A 382 -58.68 55.36 11.10
N LYS A 383 -59.33 54.88 12.17
CA LYS A 383 -58.75 54.46 13.44
C LYS A 383 -59.13 53.00 13.70
N PRO A 384 -58.18 52.16 14.10
CA PRO A 384 -58.49 51.16 15.12
C PRO A 384 -57.48 51.15 16.29
N THR A 385 -58.06 51.07 17.49
CA THR A 385 -57.63 50.25 18.63
C THR A 385 -56.14 49.92 18.80
N ASN A 386 -55.51 50.52 19.83
CA ASN A 386 -54.28 49.97 20.42
C ASN A 386 -54.54 48.57 20.99
N GLN A 387 -53.80 47.57 20.52
CA GLN A 387 -53.44 46.40 21.31
C GLN A 387 -51.91 46.42 21.52
N SER A 388 -51.47 46.23 22.76
CA SER A 388 -50.06 46.19 23.12
C SER A 388 -49.47 44.84 22.72
N ILE A 389 -49.01 44.73 21.47
CA ILE A 389 -48.27 43.55 21.00
C ILE A 389 -46.91 43.53 21.71
N ASN A 390 -46.60 42.41 22.36
CA ASN A 390 -45.29 42.15 22.97
C ASN A 390 -44.24 42.02 21.84
N THR A 391 -43.54 43.12 21.54
CA THR A 391 -42.63 43.23 20.38
C THR A 391 -41.55 42.15 20.31
N ASN A 392 -41.16 41.61 21.47
CA ASN A 392 -40.01 40.72 21.56
C ASN A 392 -40.36 39.29 21.11
N GLU A 393 -41.63 38.86 21.15
CA GLU A 393 -42.04 37.52 20.69
C GLU A 393 -41.99 37.35 19.17
N SER A 394 -42.23 38.41 18.39
CA SER A 394 -42.16 38.32 16.92
C SER A 394 -40.72 38.28 16.42
N ILE A 395 -39.78 38.89 17.16
CA ILE A 395 -38.36 38.94 16.82
C ILE A 395 -37.76 37.53 16.86
N CYS A 396 -37.76 36.86 18.02
CA CYS A 396 -37.14 35.54 18.15
C CYS A 396 -37.72 34.51 17.15
N ARG A 397 -39.04 34.50 16.96
CA ARG A 397 -39.71 33.57 16.02
C ARG A 397 -39.25 33.71 14.56
N SER A 398 -38.62 34.82 14.17
CA SER A 398 -38.06 35.04 12.83
C SER A 398 -36.61 34.55 12.66
N LEU A 399 -35.92 34.20 13.76
CA LEU A 399 -34.50 33.87 13.75
C LEU A 399 -34.25 32.37 13.51
N ASN A 400 -33.42 32.07 12.50
CA ASN A 400 -32.86 30.73 12.31
C ASN A 400 -31.84 30.36 13.41
N LYS A 401 -31.38 29.10 13.47
CA LYS A 401 -30.45 28.59 14.50
C LYS A 401 -29.16 29.41 14.69
N LYS A 402 -28.69 30.14 13.66
CA LYS A 402 -27.53 31.03 13.76
C LYS A 402 -27.89 32.40 14.32
N GLY A 403 -29.00 32.99 13.87
CA GLY A 403 -29.53 34.24 14.45
C GLY A 403 -29.90 34.06 15.93
N CYS A 404 -30.60 32.98 16.25
CA CYS A 404 -31.08 32.66 17.59
C CYS A 404 -29.96 32.35 18.61
N LYS A 405 -28.73 32.09 18.15
CA LYS A 405 -27.54 31.93 19.00
C LYS A 405 -26.75 33.24 19.19
N ASN A 406 -27.09 34.28 18.43
CA ASN A 406 -26.43 35.58 18.44
C ASN A 406 -27.28 36.68 19.10
N ASP A 407 -28.53 36.37 19.47
CA ASP A 407 -29.47 37.25 20.18
C ASP A 407 -29.62 36.75 21.62
N ASP A 408 -29.25 37.59 22.60
CA ASP A 408 -29.23 37.27 24.02
C ASP A 408 -30.62 37.27 24.67
N THR A 409 -31.65 37.78 23.98
CA THR A 409 -33.05 37.69 24.40
C THR A 409 -33.74 36.40 23.96
N CYS A 410 -33.09 35.63 23.07
CA CYS A 410 -33.63 34.43 22.46
C CYS A 410 -32.89 33.15 22.92
N ARG A 411 -33.55 32.00 22.74
CA ARG A 411 -33.00 30.67 23.00
C ARG A 411 -33.52 29.67 21.97
N TRP A 412 -32.60 28.92 21.38
CA TRP A 412 -32.93 27.87 20.40
C TRP A 412 -33.37 26.58 21.09
N ASN A 413 -34.51 26.04 20.69
CA ASN A 413 -35.00 24.73 21.11
C ASN A 413 -34.69 23.69 20.01
N ASP A 414 -33.76 22.78 20.30
CA ASP A 414 -33.30 21.77 19.33
C ASP A 414 -34.26 20.57 19.16
N VAL A 415 -35.32 20.47 19.98
CA VAL A 415 -36.41 19.50 19.79
C VAL A 415 -37.44 20.05 18.81
N THR A 416 -37.94 21.27 19.05
CA THR A 416 -38.97 21.90 18.20
C THR A 416 -38.42 22.64 16.97
N LYS A 417 -37.09 22.70 16.82
CA LYS A 417 -36.37 23.47 15.79
C LYS A 417 -36.82 24.93 15.69
N ALA A 418 -37.19 25.52 16.84
CA ALA A 418 -37.75 26.86 16.94
C ALA A 418 -36.93 27.76 17.87
N CYS A 419 -37.03 29.07 17.65
CA CYS A 419 -36.40 30.09 18.47
C CYS A 419 -37.45 30.79 19.37
N THR A 420 -37.19 30.81 20.67
CA THR A 420 -38.15 31.28 21.70
C THR A 420 -37.48 32.25 22.67
N ASN A 421 -38.22 33.23 23.21
CA ASN A 421 -37.68 34.20 24.16
C ASN A 421 -37.13 33.52 25.42
N ALA A 422 -35.93 33.90 25.87
CA ALA A 422 -35.26 33.30 27.02
C ALA A 422 -35.98 33.56 28.36
N SER A 423 -36.84 34.58 28.44
CA SER A 423 -37.48 35.07 29.66
C SER A 423 -38.77 34.33 30.07
N ALA A 424 -39.20 33.30 29.33
CA ALA A 424 -40.49 32.63 29.52
C ALA A 424 -40.34 31.20 30.09
N SER A 425 -39.98 31.08 31.37
CA SER A 425 -40.02 29.81 32.14
C SER A 425 -40.13 30.06 33.66
N ASP A 426 -41.34 30.46 34.05
CA ASP A 426 -42.09 30.12 35.27
C ASP A 426 -41.47 30.11 36.68
N LYS A 427 -42.26 30.72 37.59
CA LYS A 427 -42.48 30.17 38.94
C LYS A 427 -43.89 29.58 39.02
N SER A 428 -44.00 28.40 39.64
CA SER A 428 -45.20 27.90 40.34
C SER A 428 -46.48 27.61 39.53
N SER A 429 -46.73 26.34 39.22
CA SER A 429 -47.83 25.59 39.87
C SER A 429 -47.74 24.08 39.61
N THR A 430 -48.40 23.29 40.47
CA THR A 430 -48.46 21.82 40.44
C THR A 430 -49.91 21.36 40.74
N PRO A 431 -50.28 20.09 40.51
CA PRO A 431 -49.94 19.25 39.36
C PRO A 431 -51.21 18.59 38.76
N THR A 432 -51.37 18.57 37.43
CA THR A 432 -52.40 17.73 36.78
C THR A 432 -51.70 16.66 35.95
N SER A 433 -52.03 15.39 36.21
CA SER A 433 -51.44 14.24 35.54
C SER A 433 -51.86 14.15 34.08
N ASN A 434 -50.91 14.42 33.17
CA ASN A 434 -50.94 13.90 31.80
C ASN A 434 -49.97 12.70 31.69
N PRO A 435 -50.21 11.77 30.75
CA PRO A 435 -49.59 10.45 30.81
C PRO A 435 -48.08 10.52 30.65
N THR A 436 -47.38 9.74 31.48
CA THR A 436 -46.00 9.33 31.21
C THR A 436 -46.02 8.55 29.91
N LEU A 437 -45.59 9.17 28.81
CA LEU A 437 -45.23 8.42 27.62
C LEU A 437 -43.97 7.63 27.97
N SER A 438 -44.16 6.35 28.28
CA SER A 438 -43.07 5.41 28.49
C SER A 438 -42.13 5.44 27.31
N ARG A 439 -40.83 5.27 27.57
CA ARG A 439 -39.78 5.15 26.55
C ARG A 439 -40.01 3.88 25.76
N GLY A 440 -40.85 3.97 24.73
CA GLY A 440 -41.33 2.85 23.94
C GLY A 440 -40.18 2.11 23.27
N GLU A 441 -40.34 0.79 23.17
CA GLU A 441 -39.41 -0.09 22.48
C GLU A 441 -39.38 0.24 20.98
N GLY A 442 -38.20 0.13 20.36
CA GLY A 442 -38.05 0.06 18.92
C GLY A 442 -38.69 1.20 18.10
N VAL A 443 -38.34 2.47 18.36
CA VAL A 443 -38.58 3.51 17.35
C VAL A 443 -37.66 3.23 16.16
N GLU A 444 -38.23 2.63 15.12
CA GLU A 444 -37.52 2.19 13.92
C GLU A 444 -37.05 3.40 13.11
N MET A 445 -35.76 3.44 12.75
CA MET A 445 -35.16 4.59 12.06
C MET A 445 -34.53 4.21 10.73
N TRP A 446 -34.55 5.15 9.80
CA TRP A 446 -34.15 4.97 8.41
C TRP A 446 -32.79 5.62 8.15
N TYR A 447 -31.90 4.87 7.51
CA TYR A 447 -30.51 5.24 7.31
C TYR A 447 -30.13 5.22 5.82
N PRO A 448 -29.38 6.23 5.33
CA PRO A 448 -29.00 6.32 3.93
C PRO A 448 -27.81 5.42 3.58
N ILE A 449 -27.93 4.63 2.50
CA ILE A 449 -26.77 4.00 1.83
C ILE A 449 -26.48 4.75 0.54
N ILE A 450 -25.64 5.78 0.65
CA ILE A 450 -25.28 6.70 -0.45
C ILE A 450 -24.71 5.94 -1.66
N ALA A 451 -23.89 4.90 -1.43
CA ALA A 451 -23.29 4.10 -2.50
C ALA A 451 -24.28 3.19 -3.26
N GLN A 452 -25.53 3.09 -2.80
CA GLN A 452 -26.58 2.25 -3.39
C GLN A 452 -27.87 3.03 -3.67
N SER A 453 -27.85 4.37 -3.50
CA SER A 453 -29.01 5.28 -3.67
C SER A 453 -30.32 4.81 -3.02
N ARG A 454 -30.23 4.07 -1.92
CA ARG A 454 -31.36 3.49 -1.18
C ARG A 454 -31.31 3.84 0.31
N CYS A 455 -32.47 3.69 0.95
CA CYS A 455 -32.63 3.83 2.39
C CYS A 455 -32.91 2.48 3.02
N VAL A 456 -32.29 2.21 4.16
CA VAL A 456 -32.44 0.95 4.90
C VAL A 456 -32.92 1.16 6.33
N LYS A 457 -33.64 0.17 6.83
CA LYS A 457 -34.14 0.09 8.20
C LYS A 457 -33.08 -0.59 9.07
N LEU A 458 -32.56 0.09 10.10
CA LEU A 458 -31.53 -0.49 10.99
C LEU A 458 -31.90 -0.31 12.48
N PRO A 459 -31.48 -1.22 13.37
CA PRO A 459 -31.59 -1.00 14.81
C PRO A 459 -30.77 0.23 15.24
N SER A 460 -31.25 0.96 16.25
CA SER A 460 -30.87 2.35 16.55
C SER A 460 -29.44 2.60 17.09
N ASN A 461 -28.50 1.67 16.87
CA ASN A 461 -27.17 1.68 17.46
C ASN A 461 -26.03 2.01 16.49
N THR A 462 -26.32 2.34 15.21
CA THR A 462 -25.30 2.76 14.24
C THR A 462 -24.83 4.20 14.52
N PRO A 463 -23.56 4.47 14.89
CA PRO A 463 -23.19 5.77 15.49
C PRO A 463 -23.10 6.98 14.55
N ASP A 464 -22.73 6.77 13.28
CA ASP A 464 -22.12 7.82 12.45
C ASP A 464 -23.02 8.40 11.33
N LYS A 465 -24.35 8.28 11.43
CA LYS A 465 -25.30 8.85 10.46
C LYS A 465 -26.52 9.48 11.15
N ASP A 466 -26.89 10.69 10.73
CA ASP A 466 -28.16 11.31 11.09
C ASP A 466 -29.33 10.42 10.60
N PRO A 467 -30.19 9.91 11.49
CA PRO A 467 -31.31 9.05 11.12
C PRO A 467 -32.53 9.86 10.66
N TYR A 468 -33.33 9.26 9.79
CA TYR A 468 -34.62 9.79 9.35
C TYR A 468 -35.79 9.09 10.04
N ALA A 469 -36.86 9.84 10.32
CA ALA A 469 -38.03 9.31 11.02
C ALA A 469 -38.92 8.46 10.11
N THR A 470 -38.83 8.65 8.79
CA THR A 470 -39.57 7.88 7.79
C THR A 470 -38.68 7.60 6.58
N TYR A 471 -39.01 6.56 5.79
CA TYR A 471 -38.29 6.29 4.56
C TYR A 471 -38.59 7.34 3.49
N GLU A 472 -39.76 7.98 3.48
CA GLU A 472 -40.08 9.06 2.55
C GLU A 472 -39.20 10.30 2.80
N GLU A 473 -38.84 10.59 4.05
CA GLU A 473 -37.89 11.64 4.41
C GLU A 473 -36.48 11.27 3.93
N CYS A 474 -36.02 10.04 4.21
CA CYS A 474 -34.73 9.53 3.75
C CYS A 474 -34.61 9.54 2.21
N CYS A 475 -35.62 9.01 1.50
CA CYS A 475 -35.70 8.96 0.04
C CYS A 475 -35.97 10.33 -0.62
N SER A 476 -36.12 11.41 0.16
CA SER A 476 -36.23 12.79 -0.38
C SER A 476 -34.87 13.50 -0.48
N ASN A 477 -33.76 12.81 -0.19
CA ASN A 477 -32.42 13.37 -0.31
C ASN A 477 -32.01 13.63 -1.77
N PRO A 478 -31.31 14.74 -2.07
CA PRO A 478 -30.93 15.13 -3.43
C PRO A 478 -29.74 14.34 -4.02
N TRP A 479 -29.18 13.37 -3.28
CA TRP A 479 -28.13 12.44 -3.75
C TRP A 479 -28.67 11.05 -4.12
N ILE A 480 -30.00 10.86 -4.06
CA ILE A 480 -30.67 9.62 -4.48
C ILE A 480 -31.12 9.76 -5.93
N ASP A 481 -30.64 8.89 -6.82
CA ASP A 481 -30.83 9.02 -8.28
C ASP A 481 -32.29 8.85 -8.73
N SER A 482 -33.08 8.04 -8.01
CA SER A 482 -34.54 7.96 -8.15
C SER A 482 -35.20 7.80 -6.79
N LYS A 483 -36.07 8.76 -6.47
CA LYS A 483 -36.89 8.74 -5.26
C LYS A 483 -37.90 7.59 -5.30
N GLU A 484 -38.43 7.29 -6.48
CA GLU A 484 -39.42 6.26 -6.75
C GLU A 484 -38.84 4.88 -6.41
N ASN A 485 -37.67 4.54 -6.97
CA ASN A 485 -36.98 3.28 -6.68
C ASN A 485 -36.66 3.13 -5.18
N CYS A 486 -36.11 4.18 -4.54
CA CYS A 486 -35.83 4.17 -3.10
C CYS A 486 -37.10 3.95 -2.25
N VAL A 487 -38.23 4.54 -2.68
CA VAL A 487 -39.54 4.39 -2.03
C VAL A 487 -40.11 2.97 -2.20
N GLU A 488 -39.85 2.29 -3.32
CA GLU A 488 -40.27 0.91 -3.54
C GLU A 488 -39.40 -0.08 -2.75
N ASP A 489 -38.06 0.07 -2.79
CA ASP A 489 -37.09 -0.69 -1.97
C ASP A 489 -37.40 -0.60 -0.47
N ALA A 490 -37.70 0.60 0.04
CA ALA A 490 -38.00 0.81 1.45
C ALA A 490 -39.38 0.24 1.85
N LYS A 491 -40.36 0.21 0.94
CA LYS A 491 -41.65 -0.45 1.18
C LYS A 491 -41.53 -1.96 1.20
N ALA A 492 -40.66 -2.56 0.37
CA ALA A 492 -40.36 -3.99 0.45
C ALA A 492 -39.82 -4.35 1.85
N GLN A 493 -38.90 -3.54 2.39
CA GLN A 493 -38.39 -3.68 3.77
C GLN A 493 -39.45 -3.45 4.87
N GLN A 494 -40.56 -2.76 4.59
CA GLN A 494 -41.69 -2.65 5.53
C GLN A 494 -42.61 -3.89 5.50
N GLY A 495 -42.68 -4.60 4.38
CA GLY A 495 -43.40 -5.87 4.28
C GLY A 495 -42.66 -7.05 4.90
N ALA A 496 -41.32 -7.01 4.89
CA ALA A 496 -40.43 -8.02 5.47
C ALA A 496 -40.37 -7.94 7.02
N GLY A 497 -41.50 -8.22 7.68
CA GLY A 497 -41.53 -8.48 9.12
C GLY A 497 -40.73 -9.74 9.47
N SER A 498 -40.08 -9.75 10.65
CA SER A 498 -39.04 -10.72 11.02
C SER A 498 -39.52 -12.15 11.31
N GLN A 499 -40.04 -12.84 10.29
CA GLN A 499 -39.82 -14.28 10.18
C GLN A 499 -38.38 -14.50 9.75
N ALA A 500 -37.64 -15.33 10.48
CA ALA A 500 -36.39 -15.89 9.95
C ALA A 500 -36.76 -16.73 8.72
N ASN A 501 -36.33 -16.27 7.55
CA ASN A 501 -36.83 -16.78 6.29
C ASN A 501 -36.15 -18.12 5.98
N SER A 502 -36.88 -19.23 6.11
CA SER A 502 -36.42 -20.60 5.80
C SER A 502 -35.96 -20.77 4.35
N ASP A 503 -36.31 -19.81 3.51
CA ASP A 503 -36.21 -19.87 2.05
C ASP A 503 -34.94 -19.12 1.56
N ASN A 504 -34.14 -18.57 2.48
CA ASN A 504 -32.79 -18.09 2.20
C ASN A 504 -31.80 -19.28 2.24
N PRO A 505 -31.09 -19.60 1.14
CA PRO A 505 -30.09 -20.66 1.17
C PRO A 505 -28.88 -20.28 2.04
N TYR A 506 -28.25 -21.29 2.62
CA TYR A 506 -26.96 -21.16 3.29
C TYR A 506 -25.83 -20.99 2.27
N TYR A 507 -24.83 -20.17 2.60
CA TYR A 507 -23.62 -19.98 1.80
C TYR A 507 -22.36 -20.00 2.68
N ALA A 508 -21.24 -20.45 2.10
CA ALA A 508 -19.99 -20.66 2.80
C ALA A 508 -19.16 -19.38 2.96
N ASP A 509 -18.86 -19.00 4.20
CA ASP A 509 -17.82 -18.02 4.52
C ASP A 509 -16.48 -18.73 4.68
N TYR A 510 -15.79 -18.87 3.55
CA TYR A 510 -14.48 -19.52 3.44
C TYR A 510 -13.38 -18.83 4.28
N PHE A 511 -13.57 -17.58 4.71
CA PHE A 511 -12.59 -16.86 5.53
C PHE A 511 -12.81 -17.08 7.03
N ARG A 512 -14.08 -17.08 7.50
CA ARG A 512 -14.41 -17.39 8.90
C ARG A 512 -14.38 -18.89 9.19
N GLY A 513 -14.65 -19.71 8.18
CA GLY A 513 -14.87 -21.15 8.32
C GLY A 513 -16.28 -21.48 8.82
N SER A 514 -17.30 -20.72 8.38
CA SER A 514 -18.70 -20.80 8.83
C SER A 514 -19.68 -20.74 7.65
N CYS A 515 -20.99 -20.83 7.93
CA CYS A 515 -22.05 -20.82 6.93
C CYS A 515 -23.20 -19.91 7.36
N HIS A 516 -23.58 -18.95 6.50
CA HIS A 516 -24.58 -17.91 6.79
C HIS A 516 -25.85 -18.11 5.96
N ASN A 517 -27.02 -17.70 6.46
CA ASN A 517 -28.30 -17.68 5.73
C ASN A 517 -28.99 -16.29 5.75
N ASP A 518 -28.23 -15.24 6.03
CA ASP A 518 -28.73 -13.87 6.21
C ASP A 518 -29.24 -13.20 4.90
N GLY A 519 -29.01 -13.84 3.75
CA GLY A 519 -29.38 -13.34 2.42
C GLY A 519 -28.37 -12.35 1.83
N ASN A 520 -27.20 -12.14 2.45
CA ASN A 520 -26.17 -11.21 1.97
C ASN A 520 -25.05 -11.89 1.16
N HIS A 521 -25.29 -13.09 0.61
CA HIS A 521 -24.34 -13.73 -0.31
C HIS A 521 -24.10 -12.85 -1.55
N PRO A 522 -22.88 -12.82 -2.11
CA PRO A 522 -22.65 -12.11 -3.36
C PRO A 522 -23.38 -12.80 -4.52
N GLU A 523 -23.78 -12.04 -5.54
CA GLU A 523 -24.41 -12.57 -6.77
C GLU A 523 -23.52 -13.58 -7.54
N SER A 524 -22.23 -13.59 -7.23
CA SER A 524 -21.25 -14.53 -7.79
C SER A 524 -21.11 -15.84 -7.01
N GLU A 525 -21.77 -15.98 -5.86
CA GLU A 525 -21.73 -17.23 -5.10
C GLU A 525 -22.57 -18.31 -5.79
N THR A 526 -21.98 -19.48 -5.99
CA THR A 526 -22.62 -20.64 -6.64
C THR A 526 -22.82 -21.80 -5.68
N ASP A 527 -22.05 -21.85 -4.59
CA ASP A 527 -22.10 -22.91 -3.61
C ASP A 527 -23.14 -22.54 -2.53
N LEU A 528 -24.40 -22.61 -2.95
CA LEU A 528 -25.59 -22.37 -2.14
C LEU A 528 -26.23 -23.70 -1.70
N TYR A 529 -26.69 -23.76 -0.45
CA TYR A 529 -27.14 -24.98 0.21
C TYR A 529 -28.51 -24.81 0.86
N ASP A 530 -29.36 -25.84 0.79
CA ASP A 530 -30.71 -25.82 1.39
C ASP A 530 -30.68 -25.82 2.93
N ASP A 531 -29.58 -26.27 3.55
CA ASP A 531 -29.42 -26.33 5.00
C ASP A 531 -27.95 -26.13 5.46
N LEU A 532 -27.81 -25.85 6.76
CA LEU A 532 -26.52 -25.59 7.42
C LEU A 532 -25.58 -26.79 7.41
N GLU A 533 -26.10 -28.00 7.58
CA GLU A 533 -25.27 -29.21 7.66
C GLU A 533 -24.68 -29.55 6.29
N ALA A 534 -25.45 -29.39 5.21
CA ALA A 534 -24.98 -29.48 3.84
C ALA A 534 -23.90 -28.43 3.52
N CYS A 535 -24.08 -27.18 3.99
CA CYS A 535 -23.08 -26.12 3.83
C CYS A 535 -21.77 -26.44 4.59
N CYS A 536 -21.85 -26.85 5.85
CA CYS A 536 -20.67 -27.21 6.64
C CYS A 536 -19.96 -28.50 6.15
N HIS A 537 -20.59 -29.30 5.29
CA HIS A 537 -19.94 -30.43 4.59
C HIS A 537 -19.12 -30.01 3.35
N ASN A 538 -19.07 -28.73 3.01
CA ASN A 538 -18.20 -28.20 1.96
C ASN A 538 -16.72 -28.55 2.24
N PRO A 539 -15.98 -29.15 1.28
CA PRO A 539 -14.63 -29.66 1.50
C PRO A 539 -13.55 -28.60 1.76
N TRP A 540 -13.88 -27.30 1.63
CA TRP A 540 -13.01 -26.19 1.99
C TRP A 540 -13.24 -25.67 3.43
N LEU A 541 -14.27 -26.15 4.13
CA LEU A 541 -14.57 -25.81 5.52
C LEU A 541 -14.17 -26.96 6.47
N ASP A 542 -13.82 -26.63 7.71
CA ASP A 542 -13.79 -27.62 8.79
C ASP A 542 -15.21 -27.77 9.34
N TYR A 543 -15.83 -28.92 9.11
CA TYR A 543 -17.20 -29.22 9.55
C TYR A 543 -17.42 -28.99 11.05
N THR A 544 -16.43 -29.31 11.89
CA THR A 544 -16.53 -29.17 13.35
C THR A 544 -16.55 -27.70 13.74
N ARG A 545 -15.65 -26.89 13.18
CA ARG A 545 -15.58 -25.44 13.39
C ARG A 545 -16.82 -24.73 12.82
N CYS A 546 -17.26 -25.11 11.63
CA CYS A 546 -18.41 -24.52 10.96
C CYS A 546 -19.70 -24.73 11.75
N MET A 547 -19.96 -25.97 12.19
CA MET A 547 -21.12 -26.28 13.03
C MET A 547 -21.03 -25.59 14.40
N GLN A 548 -19.84 -25.43 14.98
CA GLN A 548 -19.65 -24.67 16.22
C GLN A 548 -20.02 -23.20 16.05
N ILE A 549 -19.45 -22.50 15.06
CA ILE A 549 -19.71 -21.07 14.82
C ILE A 549 -21.19 -20.83 14.53
N ALA A 550 -21.77 -21.55 13.56
CA ALA A 550 -23.17 -21.37 13.19
C ALA A 550 -24.14 -21.76 14.31
N SER A 551 -23.79 -22.71 15.20
CA SER A 551 -24.58 -23.00 16.39
C SER A 551 -24.51 -21.87 17.43
N ALA A 552 -23.38 -21.17 17.56
CA ALA A 552 -23.24 -20.01 18.44
C ALA A 552 -24.03 -18.80 17.91
N GLU A 553 -23.92 -18.51 16.61
CA GLU A 553 -24.71 -17.49 15.91
C GLU A 553 -26.23 -17.77 16.03
N SER A 554 -26.64 -19.04 15.90
CA SER A 554 -28.04 -19.46 16.11
C SER A 554 -28.50 -19.40 17.57
N SER A 555 -27.59 -19.52 18.54
CA SER A 555 -27.92 -19.58 19.98
C SER A 555 -27.98 -18.21 20.65
N SER A 556 -27.29 -17.20 20.11
CA SER A 556 -27.05 -15.93 20.79
C SER A 556 -27.52 -14.72 20.00
N GLY A 557 -28.67 -14.16 20.42
CA GLY A 557 -28.94 -12.72 20.31
C GLY A 557 -28.04 -11.88 21.24
N SER A 558 -26.76 -12.24 21.31
CA SER A 558 -25.73 -11.70 22.20
C SER A 558 -24.48 -11.52 21.34
N ASN A 559 -23.89 -10.32 21.32
CA ASN A 559 -22.74 -10.03 20.48
C ASN A 559 -21.46 -10.72 21.00
N LEU A 560 -21.36 -12.03 20.82
CA LEU A 560 -20.14 -12.81 20.95
C LEU A 560 -19.30 -12.65 19.67
N ASN A 561 -18.92 -11.40 19.39
CA ASN A 561 -17.83 -11.13 18.47
C ASN A 561 -16.58 -11.85 19.02
N PRO A 562 -15.89 -12.69 18.22
CA PRO A 562 -14.67 -13.34 18.68
C PRO A 562 -13.61 -12.29 19.00
N TYR A 563 -12.79 -12.58 20.00
CA TYR A 563 -11.60 -11.79 20.30
C TYR A 563 -10.58 -11.96 19.17
N TYR A 564 -9.99 -10.85 18.74
CA TYR A 564 -8.92 -10.83 17.75
C TYR A 564 -7.74 -9.96 18.24
N PRO A 565 -6.48 -10.32 17.90
CA PRO A 565 -5.30 -9.62 18.39
C PRO A 565 -5.05 -8.32 17.60
N ASP A 566 -5.08 -7.18 18.29
CA ASP A 566 -4.56 -5.93 17.76
C ASP A 566 -3.07 -5.80 18.14
N TYR A 567 -2.24 -6.42 17.32
CA TYR A 567 -0.76 -6.42 17.43
C TYR A 567 -0.14 -5.03 17.57
N PHE A 568 -0.78 -3.98 17.05
CA PHE A 568 -0.24 -2.62 17.09
C PHE A 568 -0.42 -1.98 18.48
N PHE A 569 -1.53 -2.30 19.15
CA PHE A 569 -1.84 -1.79 20.49
C PHE A 569 -1.54 -2.81 21.61
N ASN A 570 -1.16 -4.06 21.27
CA ASN A 570 -0.96 -5.20 22.20
C ASN A 570 -2.20 -5.40 23.08
N VAL A 571 -3.35 -5.60 22.43
CA VAL A 571 -4.66 -5.75 23.06
C VAL A 571 -5.54 -6.69 22.23
N CYS A 572 -6.35 -7.51 22.87
CA CYS A 572 -7.38 -8.29 22.19
C CYS A 572 -8.71 -7.55 22.17
N ARG A 573 -9.32 -7.43 20.99
CA ARG A 573 -10.58 -6.70 20.75
C ARG A 573 -11.72 -7.66 20.42
N ASN A 574 -12.93 -7.32 20.85
CA ASN A 574 -14.19 -7.94 20.43
C ASN A 574 -15.17 -6.90 19.84
N ASP A 575 -14.67 -5.79 19.31
CA ASP A 575 -15.49 -4.69 18.79
C ASP A 575 -16.06 -4.93 17.37
N GLY A 576 -15.79 -6.11 16.79
CA GLY A 576 -16.26 -6.52 15.47
C GLY A 576 -15.53 -5.84 14.30
N LYS A 577 -14.36 -5.23 14.54
CA LYS A 577 -13.58 -4.47 13.56
C LYS A 577 -12.28 -5.16 13.15
N GLN A 578 -12.24 -6.49 13.24
CA GLN A 578 -11.11 -7.26 12.71
C GLN A 578 -10.94 -6.96 11.21
N PRO A 579 -9.71 -6.80 10.71
CA PRO A 579 -9.50 -6.74 9.27
C PRO A 579 -9.88 -8.09 8.65
N GLU A 580 -10.38 -8.08 7.41
CA GLU A 580 -10.81 -9.28 6.67
C GLU A 580 -9.68 -10.32 6.48
N THR A 581 -8.44 -9.93 6.73
CA THR A 581 -7.24 -10.79 6.68
C THR A 581 -6.86 -11.41 8.02
N GLU A 582 -7.59 -11.12 9.11
CA GLU A 582 -7.30 -11.72 10.41
C GLU A 582 -7.81 -13.16 10.48
N THR A 583 -6.93 -14.06 10.91
CA THR A 583 -7.18 -15.51 10.97
C THR A 583 -7.15 -16.05 12.40
N TYR A 584 -6.55 -15.31 13.33
CA TYR A 584 -6.47 -15.64 14.74
C TYR A 584 -7.67 -15.04 15.49
N LEU A 585 -8.77 -15.80 15.49
CA LEU A 585 -10.02 -15.49 16.20
C LEU A 585 -10.17 -16.44 17.40
N PHE A 586 -10.62 -15.91 18.54
CA PHE A 586 -10.66 -16.63 19.83
C PHE A 586 -11.98 -16.38 20.59
N ASP A 587 -12.45 -17.40 21.31
CA ASP A 587 -13.71 -17.32 22.06
C ASP A 587 -13.60 -16.48 23.35
N ASN A 588 -12.38 -16.17 23.80
CA ASN A 588 -12.11 -15.43 25.03
C ASN A 588 -10.79 -14.64 24.95
N VAL A 589 -10.64 -13.70 25.89
CA VAL A 589 -9.50 -12.78 25.95
C VAL A 589 -8.20 -13.49 26.36
N GLU A 590 -8.28 -14.51 27.22
CA GLU A 590 -7.11 -15.24 27.71
C GLU A 590 -6.39 -16.03 26.62
N ASN A 591 -7.14 -16.74 25.77
CA ASN A 591 -6.61 -17.46 24.61
C ASN A 591 -5.98 -16.49 23.59
N CYS A 592 -6.62 -15.33 23.37
CA CYS A 592 -6.12 -14.31 22.46
C CYS A 592 -4.85 -13.62 22.98
N CYS A 593 -4.80 -13.29 24.27
CA CYS A 593 -3.60 -12.71 24.89
C CYS A 593 -2.46 -13.74 25.09
N GLY A 594 -2.77 -15.04 25.03
CA GLY A 594 -1.82 -16.16 25.17
C GLY A 594 -0.87 -16.40 23.98
N LEU A 595 -0.91 -15.54 22.96
CA LEU A 595 -0.06 -15.64 21.77
C LEU A 595 1.39 -15.23 22.07
N GLU A 596 2.36 -16.02 21.58
CA GLU A 596 3.80 -15.83 21.85
C GLU A 596 4.34 -14.44 21.48
N TYR A 597 3.69 -13.78 20.51
CA TYR A 597 4.04 -12.44 20.02
C TYR A 597 3.32 -11.29 20.73
N MET A 598 2.55 -11.54 21.79
CA MET A 598 1.91 -10.51 22.62
C MET A 598 2.37 -10.57 24.08
N GLU A 599 2.49 -9.40 24.72
CA GLU A 599 2.80 -9.31 26.15
C GLU A 599 1.51 -9.59 26.95
N TYR A 600 1.35 -10.83 27.43
CA TYR A 600 0.12 -11.35 28.07
C TYR A 600 -0.45 -10.40 29.13
N ASP A 601 0.34 -10.01 30.13
CA ASP A 601 -0.12 -9.14 31.24
C ASP A 601 -0.58 -7.76 30.72
N GLY A 602 0.13 -7.21 29.72
CA GLY A 602 -0.24 -5.95 29.08
C GLY A 602 -1.53 -6.07 28.26
N CYS A 603 -1.72 -7.19 27.57
CA CYS A 603 -2.91 -7.48 26.78
C CYS A 603 -4.15 -7.65 27.67
N ILE A 604 -4.06 -8.51 28.70
CA ILE A 604 -5.15 -8.73 29.67
C ILE A 604 -5.54 -7.42 30.38
N TYR A 605 -4.57 -6.57 30.71
CA TYR A 605 -4.83 -5.27 31.34
C TYR A 605 -5.48 -4.24 30.39
N LEU A 606 -5.27 -4.34 29.07
CA LEU A 606 -5.84 -3.41 28.09
C LEU A 606 -7.16 -3.89 27.47
N SER A 607 -7.48 -5.18 27.58
CA SER A 607 -8.69 -5.80 27.03
C SER A 607 -9.89 -5.86 27.98
N ASN A 608 -9.75 -5.38 29.22
CA ASN A 608 -10.79 -5.32 30.26
C ASN A 608 -11.08 -3.88 30.69
#